data_AF-A0A962EAS9-F1
#
_entry.id   AF-A0A962EAS9-F1
#
_cell.length_a   1.000
_cell.length_b   1.000
_cell.length_c   1.000
_cell.angle_alpha   90.00
_cell.angle_beta   90.00
_cell.angle_gamma   90.00
#
_symmetry.space_group_name_H-M   'P 1'
#
loop_
_entity.id
_entity.type
_entity.pdbx_description
1 polymer ?
#
loop_
_entity_poly.entity_id
_entity_poly.type
_entity_poly.pdbx_seq_one_letter_code
_entity_poly.pdbx_strand_id
1 'polypeptide(L)'
;SAAMADLDGDGLLDIYVANYLEFDADQTKQCFSPAGQRDYCGPKAYPPVVNSLYRNLGNGRFADVSEYSGIRAHAGHSLGVTIVDMNGDQRPDIYVANDGMANELWINQGEFQFRNEALLAGVAVNADGMPEAGMGVDAADCDGNGDDDIVLSHLNNEHNTLYMQQGGAFRDETLVRGMSAASWQYTGFGIAFLDYDLDGWLDIAYVNGLVTFLDERERDGPFPLGQPNQLMRNLGECQLAEVSDQVPALQVAETSRGLAVGDLNNDGAPDLLIANAGGPARVLINQALDHHHWLGLQLFDHHGRSALGARATVQVPDGRELVRRVRRDGSYASANDPRVLFGLSDWAGPVDLRVRWADGSESSFDGLEVDRYHRLSQSQAAE
;
A
#
# COMPACT_ATOMS: atom_id res chain seq x y z
N SER A 1 2.20 11.13 4.48
CA SER A 1 2.53 9.82 5.11
C SER A 1 4.03 9.68 5.29
N ALA A 2 4.51 8.58 5.88
CA ALA A 2 5.95 8.30 5.97
C ALA A 2 6.21 6.79 5.81
N ALA A 3 7.36 6.44 5.26
CA ALA A 3 7.81 5.05 5.11
C ALA A 3 9.29 4.93 5.48
N MET A 4 9.71 3.70 5.81
CA MET A 4 11.07 3.41 6.22
C MET A 4 11.64 2.22 5.46
N ALA A 5 12.87 2.35 4.98
CA ALA A 5 13.61 1.32 4.27
C ALA A 5 15.11 1.59 4.40
N ASP A 6 15.95 0.58 4.17
CA ASP A 6 17.40 0.73 4.07
C ASP A 6 17.74 1.19 2.64
N LEU A 7 17.92 2.50 2.43
CA LEU A 7 18.00 3.08 1.09
C LEU A 7 19.43 3.14 0.54
N ASP A 8 20.44 3.03 1.40
CA ASP A 8 21.86 2.96 1.02
C ASP A 8 22.54 1.62 1.32
N GLY A 9 21.79 0.65 1.89
CA GLY A 9 22.27 -0.71 2.13
C GLY A 9 23.22 -0.81 3.33
N ASP A 10 23.19 0.17 4.25
CA ASP A 10 24.07 0.20 5.42
C ASP A 10 23.50 -0.57 6.63
N GLY A 11 22.32 -1.17 6.47
CA GLY A 11 21.62 -1.88 7.51
C GLY A 11 20.87 -0.95 8.46
N LEU A 12 20.69 0.34 8.19
CA LEU A 12 19.87 1.24 8.99
C LEU A 12 18.67 1.72 8.19
N LEU A 13 17.47 1.64 8.78
CA LEU A 13 16.27 2.13 8.11
C LEU A 13 16.26 3.67 8.09
N ASP A 14 16.28 4.23 6.90
CA ASP A 14 16.07 5.64 6.58
C ASP A 14 14.59 6.00 6.59
N ILE A 15 14.28 7.30 6.58
CA ILE A 15 12.89 7.78 6.64
C ILE A 15 12.60 8.70 5.46
N TYR A 16 11.60 8.33 4.67
CA TYR A 16 10.97 9.23 3.71
C TYR A 16 9.66 9.79 4.30
N VAL A 17 9.44 11.10 4.15
CA VAL A 17 8.24 11.79 4.60
C VAL A 17 7.60 12.49 3.41
N ALA A 18 6.39 12.02 3.06
CA ALA A 18 5.50 12.63 2.09
C ALA A 18 4.76 13.81 2.74
N ASN A 19 5.11 15.02 2.31
CA ASN A 19 4.53 16.27 2.77
C ASN A 19 3.43 16.74 1.80
N TYR A 20 2.32 17.23 2.35
CA TYR A 20 1.11 17.53 1.57
C TYR A 20 1.10 18.96 1.01
N LEU A 21 0.84 19.97 1.82
CA LEU A 21 0.73 21.35 1.35
C LEU A 21 1.00 22.36 2.47
N GLU A 22 1.23 23.61 2.08
CA GLU A 22 1.35 24.71 3.02
C GLU A 22 -0.05 25.14 3.50
N PHE A 23 -0.39 24.76 4.73
CA PHE A 23 -1.66 25.11 5.37
C PHE A 23 -1.46 25.97 6.61
N ASP A 24 -2.11 27.14 6.61
CA ASP A 24 -2.23 28.00 7.78
C ASP A 24 -3.70 28.04 8.24
N ALA A 25 -3.95 27.52 9.43
CA ALA A 25 -5.29 27.44 10.02
C ALA A 25 -5.88 28.83 10.32
N ASP A 26 -5.05 29.87 10.46
CA ASP A 26 -5.50 31.25 10.68
C ASP A 26 -5.80 31.98 9.36
N GLN A 27 -5.33 31.45 8.23
CA GLN A 27 -5.51 32.03 6.89
C GLN A 27 -6.28 31.09 5.95
N THR A 28 -7.34 30.47 6.45
CA THR A 28 -8.17 29.56 5.65
C THR A 28 -8.81 30.28 4.47
N LYS A 29 -8.68 29.70 3.28
CA LYS A 29 -9.37 30.18 2.08
C LYS A 29 -10.86 29.80 2.14
N GLN A 30 -11.70 30.62 1.50
CA GLN A 30 -13.11 30.29 1.30
C GLN A 30 -13.26 29.65 -0.07
N CYS A 31 -13.67 28.39 -0.09
CA CYS A 31 -13.98 27.67 -1.31
C CYS A 31 -15.48 27.38 -1.37
N PHE A 32 -15.95 27.15 -2.58
CA PHE A 32 -17.37 26.96 -2.86
C PHE A 32 -17.57 25.78 -3.79
N SER A 33 -18.65 25.04 -3.58
CA SER A 33 -19.09 23.98 -4.48
C SER A 33 -19.50 24.57 -5.85
N PRO A 34 -19.67 23.73 -6.90
CA PRO A 34 -20.19 24.20 -8.19
C PRO A 34 -21.56 24.92 -8.09
N ALA A 35 -22.34 24.62 -7.06
CA ALA A 35 -23.61 25.29 -6.75
C ALA A 35 -23.45 26.66 -6.03
N GLY A 36 -22.20 27.09 -5.77
CA GLY A 36 -21.88 28.38 -5.13
C GLY A 36 -21.99 28.38 -3.61
N GLN A 37 -22.14 27.21 -2.97
CA GLN A 37 -22.25 27.09 -1.52
C GLN A 37 -20.88 26.92 -0.89
N ARG A 38 -20.68 27.41 0.34
CA ARG A 38 -19.38 27.26 1.03
C ARG A 38 -19.06 25.78 1.23
N ASP A 39 -17.86 25.40 0.81
CA ASP A 39 -17.39 24.01 0.83
C ASP A 39 -15.89 23.93 1.16
N TYR A 40 -15.37 22.71 1.26
CA TYR A 40 -13.96 22.40 1.48
C TYR A 40 -13.07 22.95 0.35
N CYS A 41 -11.89 23.43 0.73
CA CYS A 41 -10.87 23.81 -0.23
C CYS A 41 -10.02 22.60 -0.59
N GLY A 42 -10.14 22.12 -1.82
CA GLY A 42 -9.27 21.09 -2.36
C GLY A 42 -7.78 21.50 -2.37
N PRO A 43 -6.87 20.53 -2.58
CA PRO A 43 -5.41 20.73 -2.50
C PRO A 43 -4.90 21.88 -3.38
N LYS A 44 -5.46 22.02 -4.60
CA LYS A 44 -5.10 23.08 -5.57
C LYS A 44 -5.33 24.51 -5.05
N ALA A 45 -6.06 24.67 -3.94
CA ALA A 45 -6.22 25.95 -3.28
C ALA A 45 -4.96 26.38 -2.50
N TYR A 46 -4.03 25.48 -2.20
CA TYR A 46 -2.83 25.76 -1.42
C TYR A 46 -1.55 25.40 -2.21
N PRO A 47 -0.40 26.02 -1.92
CA PRO A 47 0.86 25.64 -2.53
C PRO A 47 1.29 24.22 -2.11
N PRO A 48 1.80 23.39 -3.04
CA PRO A 48 2.44 22.13 -2.70
C PRO A 48 3.77 22.37 -1.97
N VAL A 49 4.24 21.35 -1.26
CA VAL A 49 5.52 21.39 -0.54
C VAL A 49 6.44 20.26 -0.97
N VAL A 50 7.73 20.43 -0.74
CA VAL A 50 8.73 19.40 -1.06
C VAL A 50 8.71 18.28 -0.01
N ASN A 51 8.98 17.05 -0.44
CA ASN A 51 9.13 15.90 0.43
C ASN A 51 10.46 15.94 1.20
N SER A 52 10.58 15.09 2.23
CA SER A 52 11.79 15.02 3.07
C SER A 52 12.35 13.60 3.14
N LEU A 53 13.67 13.50 3.14
CA LEU A 53 14.42 12.26 3.24
C LEU A 53 15.52 12.39 4.28
N TYR A 54 15.53 11.44 5.21
CA TYR A 54 16.40 11.43 6.36
C TYR A 54 17.23 10.16 6.38
N ARG A 55 18.55 10.33 6.24
CA ARG A 55 19.51 9.25 6.43
C ARG A 55 19.63 8.90 7.90
N ASN A 56 19.54 7.63 8.24
CA ASN A 56 19.78 7.15 9.60
C ASN A 56 21.29 7.10 9.89
N LEU A 57 21.72 7.75 10.98
CA LEU A 57 23.12 7.78 11.43
C LEU A 57 23.37 6.87 12.63
N GLY A 58 22.39 6.02 12.95
CA GLY A 58 22.35 5.18 14.14
C GLY A 58 22.02 5.95 15.42
N ASN A 59 21.64 5.19 16.45
CA ASN A 59 21.34 5.71 17.79
C ASN A 59 20.28 6.83 17.81
N GLY A 60 19.26 6.72 16.94
CA GLY A 60 18.16 7.69 16.87
C GLY A 60 18.53 9.06 16.29
N ARG A 61 19.68 9.17 15.61
CA ARG A 61 20.10 10.40 14.92
C ARG A 61 19.86 10.26 13.43
N PHE A 62 19.41 11.35 12.81
CA PHE A 62 19.13 11.41 11.38
C PHE A 62 19.77 12.65 10.76
N ALA A 63 20.23 12.53 9.51
CA ALA A 63 20.70 13.62 8.68
C ALA A 63 19.65 13.92 7.60
N ASP A 64 19.24 15.19 7.46
CA ASP A 64 18.44 15.62 6.31
C ASP A 64 19.29 15.56 5.04
N VAL A 65 18.96 14.65 4.14
CA VAL A 65 19.59 14.47 2.82
C VAL A 65 18.65 14.84 1.68
N SER A 66 17.53 15.50 1.97
CA SER A 66 16.46 15.78 0.99
C SER A 66 16.94 16.60 -0.20
N GLU A 67 17.78 17.63 0.04
CA GLU A 67 18.36 18.43 -1.03
C GLU A 67 19.38 17.63 -1.84
N TYR A 68 20.29 16.95 -1.14
CA TYR A 68 21.36 16.15 -1.74
C TYR A 68 20.81 15.03 -2.63
N SER A 69 19.71 14.39 -2.20
CA SER A 69 19.10 13.25 -2.87
C SER A 69 18.33 13.58 -4.15
N GLY A 70 18.06 14.87 -4.40
CA GLY A 70 17.28 15.33 -5.55
C GLY A 70 15.77 15.32 -5.33
N ILE A 71 15.25 14.74 -4.24
CA ILE A 71 13.78 14.66 -4.02
C ILE A 71 13.14 16.04 -3.88
N ARG A 72 13.89 17.06 -3.42
CA ARG A 72 13.39 18.45 -3.29
C ARG A 72 13.24 19.17 -4.61
N ALA A 73 13.70 18.60 -5.72
CA ALA A 73 13.49 19.17 -7.04
C ALA A 73 12.01 19.19 -7.46
N HIS A 74 11.15 18.43 -6.78
CA HIS A 74 9.73 18.38 -7.02
C HIS A 74 8.94 18.68 -5.73
N ALA A 75 7.97 19.58 -5.85
CA ALA A 75 6.96 19.81 -4.82
C ALA A 75 5.66 19.18 -5.30
N GLY A 76 4.97 18.48 -4.40
CA GLY A 76 3.75 17.74 -4.69
C GLY A 76 2.74 17.86 -3.56
N HIS A 77 1.51 17.47 -3.84
CA HIS A 77 0.48 17.28 -2.82
C HIS A 77 0.55 15.85 -2.28
N SER A 78 1.67 15.49 -1.66
CA SER A 78 2.01 14.09 -1.38
C SER A 78 1.20 13.55 -0.20
N LEU A 79 0.51 12.42 -0.42
CA LEU A 79 -0.28 11.74 0.61
C LEU A 79 0.25 10.34 0.88
N GLY A 80 0.18 9.43 -0.10
CA GLY A 80 0.57 8.02 0.04
C GLY A 80 2.04 7.79 -0.33
N VAL A 81 2.68 6.81 0.33
CA VAL A 81 4.05 6.38 -0.02
C VAL A 81 4.21 4.87 0.17
N THR A 82 4.87 4.23 -0.77
CA THR A 82 5.35 2.84 -0.66
C THR A 82 6.80 2.77 -1.16
N ILE A 83 7.62 1.92 -0.53
CA ILE A 83 9.04 1.78 -0.86
C ILE A 83 9.33 0.34 -1.26
N VAL A 84 9.62 0.12 -2.53
CA VAL A 84 9.92 -1.21 -3.07
C VAL A 84 10.81 -1.10 -4.30
N ASP A 85 11.56 -2.16 -4.59
CA ASP A 85 12.36 -2.30 -5.81
C ASP A 85 11.42 -2.43 -7.01
N MET A 86 11.21 -1.33 -7.75
CA MET A 86 10.22 -1.20 -8.83
C MET A 86 10.83 -1.50 -10.20
N ASN A 87 12.15 -1.50 -10.33
CA ASN A 87 12.85 -1.75 -11.59
C ASN A 87 13.67 -3.05 -11.59
N GLY A 88 13.65 -3.80 -10.47
CA GLY A 88 14.32 -5.09 -10.31
C GLY A 88 15.83 -5.00 -10.11
N ASP A 89 16.37 -3.81 -9.82
CA ASP A 89 17.81 -3.59 -9.66
C ASP A 89 18.32 -3.82 -8.23
N GLN A 90 17.44 -4.32 -7.36
CA GLN A 90 17.68 -4.68 -5.96
C GLN A 90 17.95 -3.50 -5.04
N ARG A 91 17.65 -2.26 -5.48
CA ARG A 91 17.62 -1.10 -4.58
C ARG A 91 16.16 -0.68 -4.35
N PRO A 92 15.78 -0.29 -3.12
CA PRO A 92 14.43 0.17 -2.88
C PRO A 92 14.19 1.53 -3.56
N ASP A 93 13.13 1.60 -4.37
CA ASP A 93 12.63 2.82 -4.99
C ASP A 93 11.45 3.38 -4.20
N ILE A 94 11.13 4.67 -4.39
CA ILE A 94 10.07 5.35 -3.63
C ILE A 94 8.97 5.78 -4.59
N TYR A 95 7.77 5.23 -4.41
CA TYR A 95 6.58 5.68 -5.13
C TYR A 95 5.70 6.56 -4.24
N VAL A 96 5.25 7.69 -4.77
CA VAL A 96 4.51 8.72 -4.04
C VAL A 96 3.21 9.06 -4.77
N ALA A 97 2.09 8.88 -4.06
CA ALA A 97 0.78 9.28 -4.53
C ALA A 97 0.53 10.76 -4.21
N ASN A 98 0.22 11.53 -5.24
CA ASN A 98 -0.01 12.97 -5.18
C ASN A 98 -1.48 13.31 -5.44
N ASP A 99 -2.06 14.17 -4.60
CA ASP A 99 -3.46 14.58 -4.69
C ASP A 99 -3.68 15.70 -5.73
N GLY A 100 -4.21 15.31 -6.89
CA GLY A 100 -4.54 16.21 -7.98
C GLY A 100 -3.32 16.75 -8.73
N MET A 101 -2.18 16.07 -8.59
CA MET A 101 -0.92 16.32 -9.29
C MET A 101 -0.33 14.98 -9.76
N ALA A 102 0.63 15.02 -10.68
CA ALA A 102 1.28 13.81 -11.17
C ALA A 102 1.98 13.07 -10.01
N ASN A 103 1.81 11.75 -9.94
CA ASN A 103 2.53 10.90 -8.99
C ASN A 103 4.04 10.88 -9.30
N GLU A 104 4.83 10.48 -8.32
CA GLU A 104 6.30 10.42 -8.43
C GLU A 104 6.80 8.99 -8.21
N LEU A 105 7.84 8.62 -8.96
CA LEU A 105 8.53 7.33 -8.84
C LEU A 105 10.01 7.65 -8.83
N TRP A 106 10.60 7.64 -7.64
CA TRP A 106 11.98 7.96 -7.40
C TRP A 106 12.81 6.68 -7.49
N ILE A 107 13.46 6.47 -8.64
CA ILE A 107 14.35 5.34 -8.88
C ILE A 107 15.70 5.60 -8.20
N ASN A 108 16.10 4.70 -7.32
CA ASN A 108 17.30 4.80 -6.50
C ASN A 108 18.55 4.52 -7.34
N GLN A 109 19.40 5.53 -7.53
CA GLN A 109 20.66 5.44 -8.26
C GLN A 109 21.85 5.02 -7.37
N GLY A 110 21.59 4.76 -6.07
CA GLY A 110 22.60 4.53 -5.06
C GLY A 110 23.07 5.83 -4.38
N GLU A 111 23.70 5.70 -3.21
CA GLU A 111 24.23 6.82 -2.43
C GLU A 111 23.19 7.94 -2.19
N PHE A 112 21.93 7.57 -1.92
CA PHE A 112 20.79 8.49 -1.77
C PHE A 112 20.50 9.37 -2.99
N GLN A 113 21.02 9.10 -4.19
CA GLN A 113 20.65 9.83 -5.40
C GLN A 113 19.40 9.22 -6.02
N PHE A 114 18.38 10.03 -6.30
CA PHE A 114 17.13 9.55 -6.90
C PHE A 114 16.81 10.28 -8.20
N ARG A 115 16.18 9.55 -9.13
CA ARG A 115 15.64 10.10 -10.37
C ARG A 115 14.13 9.89 -10.43
N ASN A 116 13.37 10.96 -10.66
CA ASN A 116 11.93 10.82 -10.88
C ASN A 116 11.65 10.27 -12.29
N GLU A 117 11.11 9.07 -12.39
CA GLU A 117 10.82 8.36 -13.63
C GLU A 117 9.33 8.09 -13.85
N ALA A 118 8.43 8.59 -13.00
CA ALA A 118 7.01 8.21 -13.02
C ALA A 118 6.36 8.36 -14.41
N LEU A 119 6.67 9.44 -15.12
CA LEU A 119 6.10 9.69 -16.45
C LEU A 119 6.60 8.67 -17.48
N LEU A 120 7.89 8.32 -17.44
CA LEU A 120 8.49 7.36 -18.37
C LEU A 120 8.08 5.92 -18.05
N ALA A 121 7.92 5.62 -16.76
CA ALA A 121 7.48 4.33 -16.27
C ALA A 121 5.96 4.11 -16.43
N GLY A 122 5.17 5.15 -16.73
CA GLY A 122 3.73 5.02 -16.97
C GLY A 122 2.85 5.08 -15.72
N VAL A 123 3.36 5.63 -14.61
CA VAL A 123 2.68 5.65 -13.29
C VAL A 123 2.42 7.04 -12.75
N ALA A 124 2.67 8.09 -13.54
CA ALA A 124 2.50 9.49 -13.14
C ALA A 124 1.05 9.99 -13.18
N VAL A 125 0.26 9.50 -14.15
CA VAL A 125 -1.06 10.00 -14.53
C VAL A 125 -1.91 8.84 -15.03
N ASN A 126 -3.22 9.03 -15.14
CA ASN A 126 -4.13 8.01 -15.68
C ASN A 126 -3.96 7.80 -17.19
N ALA A 127 -4.70 6.84 -17.76
CA ALA A 127 -4.67 6.51 -19.18
C ALA A 127 -4.95 7.69 -20.15
N ASP A 128 -5.67 8.72 -19.71
CA ASP A 128 -5.95 9.94 -20.48
C ASP A 128 -4.86 11.03 -20.33
N GLY A 129 -3.81 10.76 -19.55
CA GLY A 129 -2.72 11.70 -19.27
C GLY A 129 -3.08 12.76 -18.22
N MET A 130 -4.12 12.52 -17.41
CA MET A 130 -4.59 13.46 -16.39
C MET A 130 -4.10 13.04 -14.99
N PRO A 131 -3.63 13.99 -14.17
CA PRO A 131 -3.39 13.73 -12.75
C PRO A 131 -4.71 13.62 -11.99
N GLU A 132 -4.77 12.65 -11.08
CA GLU A 132 -5.93 12.31 -10.23
C GLU A 132 -5.59 12.54 -8.75
N ALA A 133 -6.56 12.34 -7.86
CA ALA A 133 -6.39 12.52 -6.42
C ALA A 133 -5.69 11.32 -5.78
N GLY A 134 -4.39 11.14 -5.98
CA GLY A 134 -3.63 10.06 -5.36
C GLY A 134 -3.61 10.17 -3.83
N MET A 135 -4.34 9.30 -3.13
CA MET A 135 -4.48 9.33 -1.67
C MET A 135 -3.70 8.20 -0.98
N GLY A 136 -4.25 6.98 -0.96
CA GLY A 136 -3.54 5.79 -0.50
C GLY A 136 -2.88 5.07 -1.66
N VAL A 137 -1.81 4.33 -1.36
CA VAL A 137 -1.09 3.53 -2.34
C VAL A 137 -0.61 2.23 -1.72
N ASP A 138 -0.63 1.14 -2.46
CA ASP A 138 0.04 -0.10 -2.06
C ASP A 138 0.73 -0.76 -3.26
N ALA A 139 1.69 -1.64 -2.98
CA ALA A 139 2.40 -2.38 -4.03
C ALA A 139 2.63 -3.86 -3.65
N ALA A 140 2.27 -4.76 -4.56
CA ALA A 140 2.48 -6.21 -4.42
C ALA A 140 2.27 -6.94 -5.76
N ASP A 141 2.84 -8.13 -5.90
CA ASP A 141 2.65 -9.05 -7.02
C ASP A 141 1.23 -9.67 -7.00
N CYS A 142 0.26 -9.04 -7.66
CA CYS A 142 -1.14 -9.47 -7.61
C CYS A 142 -1.51 -10.45 -8.73
N ASP A 143 -0.74 -10.49 -9.82
CA ASP A 143 -0.93 -11.44 -10.93
C ASP A 143 -0.01 -12.67 -10.87
N GLY A 144 0.92 -12.72 -9.91
CA GLY A 144 1.79 -13.87 -9.65
C GLY A 144 2.95 -13.98 -10.64
N ASN A 145 3.37 -12.86 -11.24
CA ASN A 145 4.45 -12.83 -12.21
C ASN A 145 5.84 -12.54 -11.59
N GLY A 146 5.87 -12.19 -10.29
CA GLY A 146 7.07 -11.93 -9.50
C GLY A 146 7.47 -10.45 -9.37
N ASP A 147 6.90 -9.57 -10.18
CA ASP A 147 7.07 -8.12 -10.12
C ASP A 147 5.90 -7.48 -9.36
N ASP A 148 6.15 -6.38 -8.63
CA ASP A 148 5.06 -5.75 -7.86
C ASP A 148 4.25 -4.78 -8.71
N ASP A 149 2.93 -4.91 -8.65
CA ASP A 149 1.95 -3.99 -9.23
C ASP A 149 1.62 -2.88 -8.24
N ILE A 150 1.14 -1.73 -8.72
CA ILE A 150 0.79 -0.58 -7.87
C ILE A 150 -0.70 -0.33 -7.93
N VAL A 151 -1.33 -0.18 -6.76
CA VAL A 151 -2.73 0.23 -6.65
C VAL A 151 -2.87 1.54 -5.89
N LEU A 152 -3.73 2.43 -6.38
CA LEU A 152 -4.00 3.74 -5.79
C LEU A 152 -5.49 3.95 -5.55
N SER A 153 -5.80 4.73 -4.51
CA SER A 153 -7.14 5.23 -4.26
C SER A 153 -7.32 6.69 -4.69
N HIS A 154 -8.52 7.00 -5.16
CA HIS A 154 -8.88 8.29 -5.76
C HIS A 154 -10.23 8.84 -5.27
N LEU A 155 -10.56 10.07 -5.67
CA LEU A 155 -11.84 10.70 -5.35
C LEU A 155 -12.98 10.04 -6.14
N ASN A 156 -14.21 10.29 -5.74
CA ASN A 156 -15.37 9.90 -6.55
C ASN A 156 -15.37 10.66 -7.89
N ASN A 157 -15.82 10.00 -8.96
CA ASN A 157 -15.65 10.40 -10.37
C ASN A 157 -14.22 10.32 -10.91
N GLU A 158 -13.30 9.78 -10.13
CA GLU A 158 -12.05 9.17 -10.56
C GLU A 158 -12.17 7.68 -10.20
N HIS A 159 -11.57 6.77 -10.97
CA HIS A 159 -11.54 5.37 -10.56
C HIS A 159 -10.26 5.12 -9.77
N ASN A 160 -10.30 4.25 -8.75
CA ASN A 160 -9.07 3.72 -8.13
C ASN A 160 -8.23 3.05 -9.22
N THR A 161 -6.93 3.34 -9.26
CA THR A 161 -6.07 2.98 -10.39
C THR A 161 -5.22 1.75 -10.04
N LEU A 162 -5.13 0.80 -10.97
CA LEU A 162 -4.25 -0.36 -10.91
C LEU A 162 -3.25 -0.31 -12.07
N TYR A 163 -1.99 -0.11 -11.71
CA TYR A 163 -0.85 -0.14 -12.62
C TYR A 163 -0.19 -1.51 -12.58
N MET A 164 -0.30 -2.27 -13.67
CA MET A 164 0.33 -3.58 -13.81
C MET A 164 1.76 -3.43 -14.35
N GLN A 165 2.72 -4.09 -13.71
CA GLN A 165 4.12 -4.03 -14.09
C GLN A 165 4.44 -5.00 -15.25
N GLN A 166 5.26 -4.55 -16.20
CA GLN A 166 5.75 -5.32 -17.34
C GLN A 166 7.20 -4.91 -17.67
N GLY A 167 8.17 -5.56 -17.03
CA GLY A 167 9.60 -5.36 -17.32
C GLY A 167 10.10 -3.95 -16.97
N GLY A 168 9.74 -3.44 -15.79
CA GLY A 168 10.13 -2.11 -15.30
C GLY A 168 9.32 -0.92 -15.86
N ALA A 169 8.33 -1.19 -16.71
CA ALA A 169 7.32 -0.22 -17.13
C ALA A 169 5.94 -0.67 -16.66
N PHE A 170 4.98 0.25 -16.58
CA PHE A 170 3.65 -0.02 -16.07
C PHE A 170 2.56 0.36 -17.06
N ARG A 171 1.41 -0.28 -16.92
CA ARG A 171 0.19 0.03 -17.67
C ARG A 171 -0.99 0.19 -16.71
N ASP A 172 -1.77 1.23 -16.92
CA ASP A 172 -3.08 1.34 -16.31
C ASP A 172 -4.00 0.26 -16.90
N GLU A 173 -4.28 -0.77 -16.11
CA GLU A 173 -5.15 -1.89 -16.49
C GLU A 173 -6.45 -1.92 -15.66
N THR A 174 -6.77 -0.81 -14.99
CA THR A 174 -7.92 -0.66 -14.08
C THR A 174 -9.24 -1.16 -14.68
N LEU A 175 -9.50 -0.83 -15.96
CA LEU A 175 -10.72 -1.22 -16.66
C LEU A 175 -10.76 -2.73 -16.94
N VAL A 176 -9.66 -3.29 -17.46
CA VAL A 176 -9.63 -4.70 -17.90
C VAL A 176 -9.55 -5.66 -16.72
N ARG A 177 -8.98 -5.23 -15.59
CA ARG A 177 -8.91 -5.99 -14.33
C ARG A 177 -10.17 -5.89 -13.48
N GLY A 178 -11.15 -5.06 -13.87
CA GLY A 178 -12.48 -5.02 -13.22
C GLY A 178 -12.64 -4.05 -12.05
N MET A 179 -11.68 -3.15 -11.82
CA MET A 179 -11.73 -2.17 -10.71
C MET A 179 -12.45 -0.86 -11.04
N SER A 180 -12.52 -0.50 -12.32
CA SER A 180 -12.95 0.85 -12.74
C SER A 180 -14.36 1.21 -12.27
N ALA A 181 -15.36 0.36 -12.58
CA ALA A 181 -16.76 0.66 -12.25
C ALA A 181 -17.06 0.58 -10.74
N ALA A 182 -16.38 -0.32 -10.02
CA ALA A 182 -16.58 -0.54 -8.59
C ALA A 182 -16.18 0.69 -7.75
N SER A 183 -15.11 1.37 -8.13
CA SER A 183 -14.56 2.50 -7.36
C SER A 183 -15.15 3.87 -7.74
N TRP A 184 -15.73 4.01 -8.95
CA TRP A 184 -16.16 5.29 -9.52
C TRP A 184 -17.03 6.18 -8.61
N GLN A 185 -17.88 5.58 -7.79
CA GLN A 185 -18.85 6.32 -6.95
C GLN A 185 -18.28 6.70 -5.56
N TYR A 186 -17.11 6.20 -5.20
CA TYR A 186 -16.56 6.28 -3.86
C TYR A 186 -15.32 7.16 -3.81
N THR A 187 -15.09 7.77 -2.66
CA THR A 187 -13.84 8.47 -2.34
C THR A 187 -12.98 7.55 -1.50
N GLY A 188 -11.98 6.93 -2.10
CA GLY A 188 -11.07 6.01 -1.43
C GLY A 188 -9.96 6.71 -0.67
N PHE A 189 -9.49 6.11 0.42
CA PHE A 189 -8.30 6.57 1.14
C PHE A 189 -7.38 5.38 1.41
N GLY A 190 -7.52 4.71 2.55
CA GLY A 190 -6.73 3.53 2.85
C GLY A 190 -7.00 2.43 1.83
N ILE A 191 -5.93 1.79 1.37
CA ILE A 191 -5.96 0.76 0.34
C ILE A 191 -4.84 -0.23 0.64
N ALA A 192 -5.13 -1.52 0.55
CA ALA A 192 -4.15 -2.56 0.85
C ALA A 192 -4.39 -3.84 0.07
N PHE A 193 -3.30 -4.47 -0.37
CA PHE A 193 -3.28 -5.86 -0.81
C PHE A 193 -3.31 -6.81 0.40
N LEU A 194 -4.10 -7.86 0.30
CA LEU A 194 -4.22 -8.95 1.28
C LEU A 194 -4.75 -10.22 0.61
N ASP A 195 -4.55 -11.39 1.20
CA ASP A 195 -5.15 -12.64 0.75
C ASP A 195 -6.27 -12.99 1.75
N TYR A 196 -7.48 -12.44 1.55
CA TYR A 196 -8.50 -12.47 2.62
C TYR A 196 -9.14 -13.85 2.77
N ASP A 197 -9.17 -14.64 1.70
CA ASP A 197 -9.73 -16.00 1.70
C ASP A 197 -8.67 -17.10 1.63
N LEU A 198 -7.37 -16.78 1.65
CA LEU A 198 -6.25 -17.71 1.69
C LEU A 198 -6.13 -18.61 0.44
N ASP A 199 -6.60 -18.17 -0.72
CA ASP A 199 -6.47 -18.92 -1.98
C ASP A 199 -5.11 -18.72 -2.70
N GLY A 200 -4.26 -17.87 -2.12
CA GLY A 200 -2.92 -17.56 -2.60
C GLY A 200 -2.86 -16.33 -3.50
N TRP A 201 -4.01 -15.83 -3.97
CA TRP A 201 -4.08 -14.58 -4.72
C TRP A 201 -4.23 -13.38 -3.79
N LEU A 202 -3.61 -12.25 -4.16
CA LEU A 202 -3.79 -11.00 -3.41
C LEU A 202 -5.04 -10.28 -3.91
N ASP A 203 -6.00 -10.15 -3.02
CA ASP A 203 -7.19 -9.31 -3.06
C ASP A 203 -6.87 -7.86 -2.68
N ILE A 204 -7.87 -6.97 -2.78
CA ILE A 204 -7.71 -5.55 -2.45
C ILE A 204 -8.85 -5.07 -1.58
N ALA A 205 -8.51 -4.48 -0.42
CA ALA A 205 -9.47 -3.78 0.44
C ALA A 205 -9.31 -2.26 0.27
N TYR A 206 -10.44 -1.56 0.19
CA TYR A 206 -10.52 -0.09 0.19
C TYR A 206 -11.33 0.39 1.38
N VAL A 207 -10.92 1.52 1.95
CA VAL A 207 -11.76 2.26 2.89
C VAL A 207 -12.12 3.62 2.34
N ASN A 208 -13.40 3.97 2.48
CA ASN A 208 -14.00 5.09 1.77
C ASN A 208 -14.58 6.13 2.73
N GLY A 209 -14.71 7.36 2.22
CA GLY A 209 -15.45 8.42 2.87
C GLY A 209 -15.23 9.74 2.14
N LEU A 210 -16.32 10.43 1.80
CA LEU A 210 -16.29 11.68 1.06
C LEU A 210 -15.42 12.76 1.74
N VAL A 211 -14.97 13.73 0.95
CA VAL A 211 -14.28 14.94 1.44
C VAL A 211 -15.14 16.20 1.33
N THR A 212 -16.18 16.16 0.49
CA THR A 212 -17.18 17.22 0.27
C THR A 212 -18.59 16.64 0.36
N PHE A 213 -19.56 17.48 0.69
CA PHE A 213 -20.97 17.05 0.75
C PHE A 213 -21.56 16.95 -0.66
N LEU A 214 -22.29 15.87 -0.95
CA LEU A 214 -22.97 15.70 -2.24
C LEU A 214 -24.40 16.29 -2.19
N ASP A 215 -25.11 16.15 -1.06
CA ASP A 215 -26.40 16.79 -0.77
C ASP A 215 -26.37 17.50 0.60
N GLU A 216 -27.03 18.65 0.73
CA GLU A 216 -27.18 19.38 1.99
C GLU A 216 -27.83 18.53 3.10
N ARG A 217 -28.72 17.61 2.74
CA ARG A 217 -29.40 16.70 3.67
C ARG A 217 -28.48 15.66 4.30
N GLU A 218 -27.32 15.41 3.70
CA GLU A 218 -26.34 14.45 4.22
C GLU A 218 -25.59 15.01 5.42
N ARG A 219 -25.70 16.32 5.71
CA ARG A 219 -25.08 16.95 6.90
C ARG A 219 -25.65 16.46 8.23
N ASP A 220 -26.85 15.89 8.22
CA ASP A 220 -27.55 15.46 9.42
C ASP A 220 -27.23 13.98 9.74
N GLY A 221 -26.20 13.74 10.56
CA GLY A 221 -25.82 12.40 11.00
C GLY A 221 -24.45 12.36 11.69
N PRO A 222 -24.07 11.25 12.34
CA PRO A 222 -22.75 11.13 12.97
C PRO A 222 -21.60 11.05 11.94
N PHE A 223 -21.87 10.58 10.72
CA PHE A 223 -20.92 10.45 9.61
C PHE A 223 -21.50 11.02 8.32
N PRO A 224 -21.57 12.36 8.19
CA PRO A 224 -22.26 12.99 7.06
C PRO A 224 -21.47 12.91 5.74
N LEU A 225 -20.24 12.43 5.80
CA LEU A 225 -19.38 12.11 4.66
C LEU A 225 -19.09 10.59 4.61
N GLY A 226 -19.92 9.79 5.26
CA GLY A 226 -19.70 8.36 5.40
C GLY A 226 -19.99 7.60 4.11
N GLN A 227 -19.13 6.64 3.77
CA GLN A 227 -19.34 5.71 2.66
C GLN A 227 -19.05 4.28 3.11
N PRO A 228 -19.69 3.26 2.50
CA PRO A 228 -19.30 1.88 2.74
C PRO A 228 -17.87 1.63 2.24
N ASN A 229 -17.16 0.74 2.92
CA ASN A 229 -15.86 0.24 2.52
C ASN A 229 -16.03 -0.91 1.53
N GLN A 230 -14.95 -1.31 0.86
CA GLN A 230 -15.04 -2.22 -0.28
C GLN A 230 -13.97 -3.31 -0.22
N LEU A 231 -14.29 -4.46 -0.81
CA LEU A 231 -13.39 -5.59 -0.97
C LEU A 231 -13.49 -6.12 -2.40
N MET A 232 -12.35 -6.24 -3.07
CA MET A 232 -12.23 -6.86 -4.38
C MET A 232 -11.53 -8.19 -4.24
N ARG A 233 -12.23 -9.26 -4.61
CA ARG A 233 -11.65 -10.59 -4.68
C ARG A 233 -10.87 -10.75 -5.97
N ASN A 234 -9.66 -11.28 -5.89
CA ASN A 234 -8.87 -11.71 -7.03
C ASN A 234 -9.31 -13.12 -7.45
N LEU A 235 -9.84 -13.25 -8.66
CA LEU A 235 -10.29 -14.51 -9.25
C LEU A 235 -9.16 -15.27 -9.95
N GLY A 236 -7.92 -14.77 -9.84
CA GLY A 236 -6.72 -15.28 -10.47
C GLY A 236 -6.08 -14.25 -11.41
N GLU A 237 -4.75 -14.20 -11.41
CA GLU A 237 -3.95 -13.30 -12.27
C GLU A 237 -4.43 -11.84 -12.18
N CYS A 238 -4.75 -11.36 -10.97
CA CYS A 238 -5.25 -10.01 -10.71
C CYS A 238 -6.54 -9.63 -11.47
N GLN A 239 -7.38 -10.61 -11.81
CA GLN A 239 -8.73 -10.36 -12.30
C GLN A 239 -9.67 -10.15 -11.11
N LEU A 240 -10.15 -8.93 -10.92
CA LEU A 240 -10.82 -8.53 -9.68
C LEU A 240 -12.34 -8.49 -9.85
N ALA A 241 -13.05 -8.90 -8.79
CA ALA A 241 -14.50 -8.83 -8.67
C ALA A 241 -14.88 -8.21 -7.32
N GLU A 242 -15.82 -7.25 -7.34
CA GLU A 242 -16.32 -6.65 -6.10
C GLU A 242 -17.18 -7.64 -5.31
N VAL A 243 -16.82 -7.86 -4.05
CA VAL A 243 -17.50 -8.78 -3.12
C VAL A 243 -17.93 -8.09 -1.83
N SER A 244 -17.89 -6.76 -1.78
CA SER A 244 -18.24 -5.92 -0.62
C SER A 244 -19.59 -6.29 0.01
N ASP A 245 -20.60 -6.63 -0.80
CA ASP A 245 -21.95 -6.99 -0.35
C ASP A 245 -22.01 -8.32 0.42
N GLN A 246 -20.98 -9.14 0.30
CA GLN A 246 -20.85 -10.42 1.02
C GLN A 246 -20.25 -10.22 2.43
N VAL A 247 -19.76 -9.01 2.74
CA VAL A 247 -19.11 -8.67 4.01
C VAL A 247 -19.90 -7.55 4.70
N PRO A 248 -20.91 -7.88 5.54
CA PRO A 248 -21.76 -6.87 6.18
C PRO A 248 -21.01 -5.81 6.99
N ALA A 249 -19.83 -6.14 7.52
CA ALA A 249 -18.99 -5.19 8.27
C ALA A 249 -18.47 -4.04 7.41
N LEU A 250 -18.31 -4.24 6.09
CA LEU A 250 -17.86 -3.19 5.17
C LEU A 250 -19.00 -2.26 4.72
N GLN A 251 -20.26 -2.67 4.91
CA GLN A 251 -21.44 -1.90 4.52
C GLN A 251 -21.79 -0.78 5.50
N VAL A 252 -21.08 -0.69 6.64
CA VAL A 252 -21.26 0.39 7.60
C VAL A 252 -20.67 1.67 7.02
N ALA A 253 -21.53 2.62 6.64
CA ALA A 253 -21.10 3.89 6.08
C ALA A 253 -20.48 4.79 7.17
N GLU A 254 -19.16 4.95 7.13
CA GLU A 254 -18.38 5.81 8.03
C GLU A 254 -17.39 6.64 7.21
N THR A 255 -16.82 7.69 7.81
CA THR A 255 -15.82 8.52 7.14
C THR A 255 -14.44 7.90 7.35
N SER A 256 -14.17 6.80 6.64
CA SER A 256 -12.94 6.02 6.79
C SER A 256 -11.76 6.72 6.11
N ARG A 257 -10.56 6.60 6.69
CA ARG A 257 -9.33 7.21 6.18
C ARG A 257 -8.16 6.23 6.18
N GLY A 258 -7.76 5.74 7.35
CA GLY A 258 -6.63 4.81 7.47
C GLY A 258 -7.08 3.36 7.35
N LEU A 259 -6.24 2.52 6.74
CA LEU A 259 -6.41 1.07 6.66
C LEU A 259 -5.06 0.42 6.93
N ALA A 260 -5.00 -0.45 7.93
CA ALA A 260 -3.87 -1.35 8.18
C ALA A 260 -4.34 -2.80 8.18
N VAL A 261 -3.52 -3.68 7.63
CA VAL A 261 -3.73 -5.13 7.56
C VAL A 261 -2.75 -5.84 8.51
N GLY A 262 -3.23 -6.88 9.18
CA GLY A 262 -2.41 -7.76 10.00
C GLY A 262 -3.26 -8.86 10.64
N ASP A 263 -2.65 -9.92 11.12
CA ASP A 263 -3.35 -11.01 11.81
C ASP A 263 -3.29 -10.78 13.33
N LEU A 264 -4.33 -10.17 13.90
CA LEU A 264 -4.32 -9.65 15.27
C LEU A 264 -4.47 -10.75 16.32
N ASN A 265 -5.10 -11.86 15.96
CA ASN A 265 -5.40 -12.97 16.86
C ASN A 265 -4.50 -14.20 16.62
N ASN A 266 -3.62 -14.14 15.61
CA ASN A 266 -2.68 -15.19 15.19
C ASN A 266 -3.36 -16.45 14.66
N ASP A 267 -4.48 -16.31 13.94
CA ASP A 267 -5.22 -17.44 13.37
C ASP A 267 -4.94 -17.70 11.88
N GLY A 268 -4.10 -16.87 11.26
CA GLY A 268 -3.75 -16.94 9.84
C GLY A 268 -4.63 -16.11 8.92
N ALA A 269 -5.71 -15.52 9.43
CA ALA A 269 -6.59 -14.65 8.65
C ALA A 269 -6.07 -13.21 8.71
N PRO A 270 -5.87 -12.54 7.56
CA PRO A 270 -5.60 -11.11 7.58
C PRO A 270 -6.83 -10.34 8.11
N ASP A 271 -6.65 -9.61 9.20
CA ASP A 271 -7.64 -8.70 9.79
C ASP A 271 -7.45 -7.27 9.28
N LEU A 272 -8.49 -6.44 9.43
CA LEU A 272 -8.44 -5.03 9.07
C LEU A 272 -8.58 -4.13 10.31
N LEU A 273 -7.69 -3.14 10.43
CA LEU A 273 -7.83 -2.00 11.33
C LEU A 273 -8.14 -0.74 10.51
N ILE A 274 -9.32 -0.17 10.73
CA ILE A 274 -9.82 1.01 10.00
C ILE A 274 -9.85 2.21 10.94
N ALA A 275 -9.22 3.30 10.52
CA ALA A 275 -9.26 4.57 11.25
C ALA A 275 -10.30 5.52 10.61
N ASN A 276 -11.30 5.90 11.40
CA ASN A 276 -12.38 6.80 10.98
C ASN A 276 -12.13 8.24 11.42
N ALA A 277 -12.31 9.20 10.52
CA ALA A 277 -12.31 10.61 10.86
C ALA A 277 -13.56 10.96 11.68
N GLY A 278 -13.37 11.51 12.88
CA GLY A 278 -14.47 11.89 13.78
C GLY A 278 -15.24 10.72 14.39
N GLY A 279 -14.74 9.48 14.25
CA GLY A 279 -15.38 8.25 14.74
C GLY A 279 -14.43 7.31 15.47
N PRO A 280 -14.92 6.17 15.98
CA PRO A 280 -14.08 5.13 16.56
C PRO A 280 -13.29 4.40 15.47
N ALA A 281 -12.12 3.88 15.83
CA ALA A 281 -11.46 2.88 14.99
C ALA A 281 -12.31 1.58 14.95
N ARG A 282 -12.28 0.88 13.82
CA ARG A 282 -12.91 -0.44 13.65
C ARG A 282 -11.84 -1.51 13.52
N VAL A 283 -12.03 -2.61 14.23
CA VAL A 283 -11.27 -3.85 14.04
C VAL A 283 -12.23 -4.86 13.45
N LEU A 284 -11.90 -5.37 12.27
CA LEU A 284 -12.64 -6.42 11.59
C LEU A 284 -11.78 -7.67 11.67
N ILE A 285 -12.19 -8.61 12.52
CA ILE A 285 -11.55 -9.92 12.61
C ILE A 285 -12.08 -10.79 11.48
N ASN A 286 -11.18 -11.27 10.64
CA ASN A 286 -11.54 -12.11 9.52
C ASN A 286 -11.88 -13.52 10.01
N GLN A 287 -13.00 -14.06 9.53
CA GLN A 287 -13.53 -15.37 9.89
C GLN A 287 -13.87 -16.19 8.65
N ALA A 288 -13.35 -15.81 7.48
CA ALA A 288 -13.62 -16.46 6.20
C ALA A 288 -12.84 -17.78 6.01
N LEU A 289 -12.12 -18.26 7.02
CA LEU A 289 -11.11 -19.32 6.94
C LEU A 289 -11.65 -20.76 6.91
N ASP A 290 -12.89 -21.02 6.51
CA ASP A 290 -13.39 -22.39 6.52
C ASP A 290 -12.61 -23.26 5.51
N HIS A 291 -11.67 -24.06 6.04
CA HIS A 291 -10.90 -25.14 5.41
C HIS A 291 -9.63 -24.79 4.62
N HIS A 292 -9.15 -23.55 4.61
CA HIS A 292 -7.87 -23.22 3.98
C HIS A 292 -6.69 -23.18 4.96
N HIS A 293 -5.52 -23.55 4.46
CA HIS A 293 -4.26 -23.58 5.17
C HIS A 293 -3.44 -22.33 4.90
N TRP A 294 -2.51 -22.02 5.81
CA TRP A 294 -1.64 -20.86 5.68
C TRP A 294 -0.22 -21.13 6.17
N LEU A 295 0.72 -20.29 5.73
CA LEU A 295 2.06 -20.21 6.31
C LEU A 295 2.31 -18.78 6.80
N GLY A 296 2.55 -18.64 8.09
CA GLY A 296 2.93 -17.36 8.69
C GLY A 296 4.43 -17.26 8.94
N LEU A 297 5.01 -16.11 8.63
CA LEU A 297 6.44 -15.86 8.81
C LEU A 297 6.70 -14.57 9.57
N GLN A 298 7.60 -14.65 10.54
CA GLN A 298 8.23 -13.51 11.17
C GLN A 298 9.72 -13.54 10.84
N LEU A 299 10.13 -12.71 9.87
CA LEU A 299 11.49 -12.67 9.33
C LEU A 299 12.33 -11.58 10.01
N PHE A 300 13.53 -11.94 10.43
CA PHE A 300 14.47 -11.06 11.11
C PHE A 300 15.78 -10.90 10.34
N ASP A 301 16.27 -9.66 10.23
CA ASP A 301 17.58 -9.35 9.68
C ASP A 301 18.73 -9.80 10.63
N HIS A 302 19.98 -9.63 10.19
CA HIS A 302 21.17 -9.94 10.98
C HIS A 302 21.28 -9.14 12.30
N HIS A 303 20.52 -8.06 12.46
CA HIS A 303 20.44 -7.26 13.67
C HIS A 303 19.26 -7.64 14.58
N GLY A 304 18.46 -8.65 14.20
CA GLY A 304 17.30 -9.10 14.96
C GLY A 304 16.10 -8.16 14.89
N ARG A 305 16.03 -7.30 13.87
CA ARG A 305 14.87 -6.42 13.57
C ARG A 305 14.02 -7.05 12.48
N SER A 306 12.78 -6.59 12.30
CA SER A 306 11.96 -7.01 11.14
C SER A 306 12.73 -6.76 9.85
N ALA A 307 12.85 -7.78 9.00
CA ALA A 307 13.61 -7.73 7.75
C ALA A 307 12.88 -6.94 6.65
N LEU A 308 12.56 -5.67 6.88
CA LEU A 308 11.81 -4.83 5.92
C LEU A 308 12.52 -4.82 4.56
N GLY A 309 11.75 -4.98 3.48
CA GLY A 309 12.27 -5.09 2.12
C GLY A 309 12.62 -6.51 1.68
N ALA A 310 12.73 -7.48 2.59
CA ALA A 310 12.94 -8.88 2.22
C ALA A 310 11.74 -9.44 1.44
N ARG A 311 12.00 -10.23 0.39
CA ARG A 311 11.01 -10.96 -0.39
C ARG A 311 11.03 -12.44 0.01
N ALA A 312 9.89 -12.96 0.41
CA ALA A 312 9.65 -14.36 0.71
C ALA A 312 8.92 -15.00 -0.47
N THR A 313 9.34 -16.20 -0.82
CA THR A 313 8.85 -16.93 -1.99
C THR A 313 8.54 -18.36 -1.62
N VAL A 314 7.32 -18.80 -1.90
CA VAL A 314 6.83 -20.18 -1.68
C VAL A 314 6.35 -20.76 -3.01
N GLN A 315 6.71 -22.01 -3.28
CA GLN A 315 6.15 -22.75 -4.40
C GLN A 315 4.99 -23.62 -3.91
N VAL A 316 3.82 -23.48 -4.51
CA VAL A 316 2.62 -24.26 -4.16
C VAL A 316 2.43 -25.43 -5.14
N PRO A 317 1.70 -26.51 -4.75
CA PRO A 317 1.57 -27.72 -5.56
C PRO A 317 0.94 -27.54 -6.95
N ASP A 318 0.16 -26.47 -7.15
CA ASP A 318 -0.44 -26.14 -8.45
C ASP A 318 0.56 -25.53 -9.46
N GLY A 319 1.80 -25.31 -9.02
CA GLY A 319 2.90 -24.79 -9.83
C GLY A 319 3.09 -23.28 -9.74
N ARG A 320 2.20 -22.54 -9.06
CA ARG A 320 2.38 -21.11 -8.81
C ARG A 320 3.55 -20.86 -7.86
N GLU A 321 4.18 -19.72 -8.03
CA GLU A 321 5.15 -19.16 -7.11
C GLU A 321 4.49 -17.96 -6.42
N LEU A 322 4.29 -18.04 -5.11
CA LEU A 322 3.72 -16.96 -4.33
C LEU A 322 4.86 -16.11 -3.79
N VAL A 323 4.81 -14.80 -4.07
CA VAL A 323 5.79 -13.82 -3.56
C VAL A 323 5.12 -12.87 -2.59
N ARG A 324 5.76 -12.61 -1.45
CA ARG A 324 5.31 -11.63 -0.45
C ARG A 324 6.49 -10.86 0.09
N ARG A 325 6.30 -9.56 0.37
CA ARG A 325 7.35 -8.70 0.93
C ARG A 325 7.11 -8.43 2.41
N VAL A 326 8.18 -8.42 3.19
CA VAL A 326 8.17 -7.90 4.56
C VAL A 326 8.09 -6.38 4.49
N ARG A 327 6.96 -5.80 4.90
CA ARG A 327 6.73 -4.36 4.77
C ARG A 327 5.89 -3.80 5.91
N ARG A 328 5.99 -2.49 6.12
CA ARG A 328 5.08 -1.73 6.98
C ARG A 328 4.47 -0.53 6.29
N ASP A 329 4.95 -0.22 5.09
CA ASP A 329 4.46 0.86 4.25
C ASP A 329 3.15 0.47 3.55
N GLY A 330 2.68 1.37 2.69
CA GLY A 330 1.43 1.24 1.97
C GLY A 330 0.24 1.84 2.70
N SER A 331 -0.89 1.92 2.01
CA SER A 331 -2.12 2.59 2.41
C SER A 331 -1.96 4.10 2.67
N TYR A 332 -2.97 4.71 3.28
CA TYR A 332 -2.98 6.11 3.67
C TYR A 332 -2.76 6.25 5.19
N ALA A 333 -1.72 6.97 5.60
CA ALA A 333 -1.42 7.30 6.99
C ALA A 333 -1.50 6.11 7.98
N SER A 334 -1.08 4.93 7.51
CA SER A 334 -1.23 3.65 8.22
C SER A 334 0.09 2.88 8.17
N ALA A 335 0.20 1.84 9.01
CA ALA A 335 1.32 0.92 8.97
C ALA A 335 0.83 -0.52 9.14
N ASN A 336 1.24 -1.39 8.21
CA ASN A 336 0.84 -2.79 8.20
C ASN A 336 1.69 -3.63 9.17
N ASP A 337 1.17 -4.80 9.55
CA ASP A 337 1.93 -5.82 10.25
C ASP A 337 3.07 -6.34 9.35
N PRO A 338 4.34 -6.32 9.81
CA PRO A 338 5.46 -6.82 8.99
C PRO A 338 5.51 -8.35 8.86
N ARG A 339 4.67 -9.10 9.56
CA ARG A 339 4.59 -10.55 9.37
C ARG A 339 4.00 -10.88 8.01
N VAL A 340 4.59 -11.88 7.36
CA VAL A 340 4.15 -12.35 6.05
C VAL A 340 3.18 -13.51 6.23
N LEU A 341 2.11 -13.51 5.44
CA LEU A 341 1.15 -14.60 5.34
C LEU A 341 1.07 -15.08 3.89
N PHE A 342 1.08 -16.40 3.72
CA PHE A 342 0.75 -17.07 2.47
C PHE A 342 -0.53 -17.86 2.68
N GLY A 343 -1.56 -17.58 1.89
CA GLY A 343 -2.69 -18.49 1.71
C GLY A 343 -2.28 -19.68 0.85
N LEU A 344 -2.62 -20.88 1.31
CA LEU A 344 -2.21 -22.15 0.69
C LEU A 344 -3.41 -22.96 0.21
N SER A 345 -4.63 -22.40 0.27
CA SER A 345 -5.87 -23.09 -0.04
C SER A 345 -5.92 -24.46 0.67
N ASP A 346 -6.24 -25.56 -0.03
CA ASP A 346 -6.36 -26.90 0.54
C ASP A 346 -5.01 -27.58 0.88
N TRP A 347 -3.86 -26.92 0.67
CA TRP A 347 -2.56 -27.55 0.86
C TRP A 347 -2.12 -27.59 2.34
N ALA A 348 -2.24 -28.78 2.94
CA ALA A 348 -1.82 -29.05 4.31
C ALA A 348 -0.36 -29.56 4.46
N GLY A 349 0.41 -29.60 3.38
CA GLY A 349 1.73 -30.22 3.35
C GLY A 349 2.85 -29.29 3.79
N PRO A 350 4.05 -29.84 4.07
CA PRO A 350 5.22 -29.02 4.43
C PRO A 350 5.63 -28.08 3.30
N VAL A 351 6.01 -26.85 3.65
CA VAL A 351 6.34 -25.77 2.71
C VAL A 351 7.83 -25.48 2.68
N ASP A 352 8.40 -25.41 1.48
CA ASP A 352 9.76 -24.92 1.28
C ASP A 352 9.71 -23.42 0.95
N LEU A 353 10.53 -22.64 1.65
CA LEU A 353 10.57 -21.19 1.59
C LEU A 353 11.93 -20.72 1.09
N ARG A 354 11.95 -19.81 0.11
CA ARG A 354 13.12 -19.00 -0.24
C ARG A 354 12.93 -17.57 0.25
N VAL A 355 13.98 -16.95 0.77
CA VAL A 355 13.99 -15.55 1.21
C VAL A 355 15.14 -14.84 0.53
N ARG A 356 14.84 -13.76 -0.19
CA ARG A 356 15.82 -12.76 -0.62
C ARG A 356 15.78 -11.59 0.36
N TRP A 357 16.89 -11.33 1.03
CA TRP A 357 17.01 -10.27 2.03
C TRP A 357 17.23 -8.90 1.38
N ALA A 358 17.06 -7.83 2.16
CA ALA A 358 17.20 -6.46 1.67
C ALA A 358 18.62 -6.13 1.16
N ASP A 359 19.64 -6.84 1.65
CA ASP A 359 21.03 -6.71 1.19
C ASP A 359 21.36 -7.56 -0.06
N GLY A 360 20.36 -8.23 -0.63
CA GLY A 360 20.49 -9.10 -1.80
C GLY A 360 20.97 -10.52 -1.50
N SER A 361 21.32 -10.85 -0.25
CA SER A 361 21.61 -12.24 0.11
C SER A 361 20.36 -13.12 0.04
N GLU A 362 20.54 -14.43 -0.08
CA GLU A 362 19.45 -15.39 -0.17
C GLU A 362 19.55 -16.49 0.89
N SER A 363 18.41 -17.09 1.23
CA SER A 363 18.31 -18.17 2.20
C SER A 363 17.14 -19.10 1.88
N SER A 364 17.29 -20.38 2.21
CA SER A 364 16.24 -21.38 2.05
C SER A 364 15.90 -22.03 3.39
N PHE A 365 14.62 -22.34 3.58
CA PHE A 365 14.09 -23.03 4.75
C PHE A 365 13.15 -24.14 4.26
N ASP A 366 13.51 -25.39 4.52
CA ASP A 366 12.76 -26.54 4.03
C ASP A 366 11.80 -27.08 5.09
N GLY A 367 10.67 -27.63 4.64
CA GLY A 367 9.81 -28.43 5.50
C GLY A 367 9.03 -27.65 6.57
N LEU A 368 8.67 -26.40 6.33
CA LEU A 368 7.89 -25.58 7.26
C LEU A 368 6.47 -26.12 7.42
N GLU A 369 6.02 -26.30 8.65
CA GLU A 369 4.65 -26.72 8.95
C GLU A 369 3.65 -25.59 8.67
N VAL A 370 2.51 -25.92 8.06
CA VAL A 370 1.39 -24.97 7.86
C VAL A 370 0.64 -24.67 9.17
N ASP A 371 -0.26 -23.71 9.12
CA ASP A 371 -1.18 -23.29 10.18
C ASP A 371 -0.47 -22.77 11.44
N ARG A 372 0.68 -22.11 11.24
CA ARG A 372 1.43 -21.46 12.30
C ARG A 372 2.38 -20.40 11.77
N TYR A 373 2.83 -19.58 12.73
CA TYR A 373 3.95 -18.69 12.54
C TYR A 373 5.30 -19.37 12.77
N HIS A 374 6.21 -19.17 11.82
CA HIS A 374 7.63 -19.49 11.96
C HIS A 374 8.44 -18.23 12.21
N ARG A 375 9.38 -18.33 13.15
CA ARG A 375 10.32 -17.26 13.46
C ARG A 375 11.67 -17.59 12.82
N LEU A 376 12.03 -16.88 11.76
CA LEU A 376 13.21 -17.17 10.95
C LEU A 376 14.13 -15.95 10.89
N SER A 377 15.44 -16.19 10.89
CA SER A 377 16.45 -15.13 10.83
C SER A 377 17.44 -15.37 9.70
N GLN A 378 17.91 -14.29 9.11
CA GLN A 378 18.99 -14.26 8.12
C GLN A 378 20.25 -15.04 8.58
N SER A 379 20.53 -15.08 9.88
CA SER A 379 21.70 -15.82 10.41
C SER A 379 21.48 -17.33 10.58
N GLN A 380 20.25 -17.82 10.45
CA GLN A 380 19.89 -19.23 10.66
C GLN A 380 19.90 -20.06 9.38
N ALA A 381 20.05 -19.42 8.22
CA ALA A 381 20.07 -20.10 6.93
C ALA A 381 21.30 -20.98 6.81
N ALA A 382 21.10 -22.25 6.42
CA ALA A 382 22.20 -23.14 6.06
C ALA A 382 22.89 -22.62 4.78
N GLU A 383 24.23 -22.72 4.73
CA GLU A 383 25.01 -22.57 3.49
C GLU A 383 24.63 -23.58 2.42
#